data_AF-A0AAN5YEL2-F1
#
_entry.id   AF-A0AAN5YEL2-F1
#
_cell.length_a   1.000
_cell.length_b   1.000
_cell.length_c   1.000
_cell.angle_alpha   90.00
_cell.angle_beta   90.00
_cell.angle_gamma   90.00
#
_symmetry.space_group_name_H-M   'P 1'
#
loop_
_entity.id
_entity.type
_entity.pdbx_description
1 polymer ?
#
loop_
_entity_poly.entity_id
_entity_poly.type
_entity_poly.pdbx_seq_one_letter_code
_entity_poly.pdbx_strand_id
1 'polypeptide(L)'
;MAKLIDAFVTQVIENSDYTIDDHFYLRNRILALTGEAGANQETTRTTLISLRDALVDVAVDNGKVGDLTEERDTLGAALMDFITPAPSVLNQHFWDTYQISPEEAIQEFYALSQRNDYIKVGAIAKNIAYTSQTAYGPVEITINLSKPEKDPKAIAAAKKAQSSSYPLCQLCMENEGYQGRINHPARANHRIIRLQLGDEK
;
A
#
# COMPACT_ATOMS: atom_id res chain seq x y z
N MET A 1 -13.97 -2.00 23.85
CA MET A 1 -13.36 -1.49 22.61
C MET A 1 -11.95 -2.04 22.55
N ALA A 2 -11.38 -2.19 21.35
CA ALA A 2 -10.02 -2.69 21.20
C ALA A 2 -9.04 -1.50 21.20
N LYS A 3 -7.82 -1.73 21.66
CA LYS A 3 -6.72 -0.77 21.52
C LYS A 3 -6.35 -0.67 20.05
N LEU A 4 -6.14 0.54 19.55
CA LEU A 4 -5.85 0.79 18.13
C LEU A 4 -4.67 -0.06 17.61
N ILE A 5 -3.55 -0.03 18.32
CA ILE A 5 -2.37 -0.81 17.93
C ILE A 5 -2.64 -2.32 17.92
N ASP A 6 -3.29 -2.86 18.95
CA ASP A 6 -3.56 -4.30 19.06
C ASP A 6 -4.61 -4.75 18.03
N ALA A 7 -5.59 -3.88 17.69
CA ALA A 7 -6.54 -4.12 16.62
C ALA A 7 -5.85 -4.20 15.26
N PHE A 8 -4.89 -3.32 14.98
CA PHE A 8 -4.11 -3.38 13.74
C PHE A 8 -3.21 -4.62 13.69
N VAL A 9 -2.50 -4.95 14.78
CA VAL A 9 -1.68 -6.17 14.87
C VAL A 9 -2.53 -7.42 14.63
N THR A 10 -3.73 -7.49 15.19
CA THR A 10 -4.67 -8.59 14.95
C THR A 10 -5.03 -8.69 13.47
N GLN A 11 -5.36 -7.57 12.82
CA GLN A 11 -5.64 -7.56 11.39
C GLN A 11 -4.41 -7.94 10.54
N VAL A 12 -3.19 -7.59 10.95
CA VAL A 12 -1.98 -8.03 10.27
C VAL A 12 -1.84 -9.54 10.32
N ILE A 13 -1.99 -10.14 11.50
CA ILE A 13 -1.92 -11.60 11.70
C ILE A 13 -2.99 -12.32 10.87
N GLU A 14 -4.23 -11.84 10.89
CA GLU A 14 -5.34 -12.44 10.13
C GLU A 14 -5.15 -12.41 8.60
N ASN A 15 -4.29 -11.53 8.10
CA ASN A 15 -4.13 -11.27 6.66
C ASN A 15 -2.72 -11.60 6.14
N SER A 16 -1.91 -12.33 6.90
CA SER A 16 -0.53 -12.68 6.57
C SER A 16 -0.15 -14.05 7.14
N ASP A 17 1.13 -14.43 6.98
CA ASP A 17 1.68 -15.66 7.52
C ASP A 17 2.18 -15.52 8.98
N TYR A 18 2.05 -14.33 9.58
CA TYR A 18 2.36 -14.14 10.99
C TYR A 18 1.38 -14.92 11.88
N THR A 19 1.84 -15.29 13.07
CA THR A 19 1.06 -16.03 14.06
C THR A 19 0.82 -15.19 15.30
N ILE A 20 0.01 -15.70 16.24
CA ILE A 20 -0.23 -15.03 17.52
C ILE A 20 1.06 -14.85 18.34
N ASP A 21 2.05 -15.72 18.15
CA ASP A 21 3.36 -15.63 18.82
C ASP A 21 4.12 -14.37 18.38
N ASP A 22 3.82 -13.84 17.19
CA ASP A 22 4.42 -12.61 16.65
C ASP A 22 3.79 -11.33 17.18
N HIS A 23 2.73 -11.41 18.00
CA HIS A 23 1.95 -10.23 18.42
C HIS A 23 2.81 -9.11 19.01
N PHE A 24 3.66 -9.41 20.00
CA PHE A 24 4.51 -8.40 20.61
C PHE A 24 5.62 -7.92 19.68
N TYR A 25 6.13 -8.80 18.81
CA TYR A 25 7.10 -8.42 17.79
C TYR A 25 6.47 -7.39 16.84
N LEU A 26 5.33 -7.71 16.23
CA LEU A 26 4.59 -6.83 15.33
C LEU A 26 4.23 -5.51 16.00
N ARG A 27 3.70 -5.56 17.22
CA ARG A 27 3.38 -4.37 18.02
C ARG A 27 4.60 -3.44 18.12
N ASN A 28 5.75 -3.97 18.50
CA ASN A 28 6.97 -3.17 18.64
C ASN A 28 7.49 -2.63 17.31
N ARG A 29 7.40 -3.43 16.23
CA ARG A 29 7.80 -2.99 14.87
C ARG A 29 6.91 -1.85 14.36
N ILE A 30 5.61 -1.93 14.59
CA ILE A 30 4.66 -0.88 14.22
C ILE A 30 4.89 0.39 15.06
N LEU A 31 5.06 0.26 16.38
CA LEU A 31 5.36 1.40 17.26
C LEU A 31 6.68 2.09 16.92
N ALA A 32 7.67 1.37 16.39
CA ALA A 32 8.90 2.00 15.90
C ALA A 32 8.62 2.99 14.74
N LEU A 33 7.63 2.68 13.89
CA LEU A 33 7.18 3.52 12.78
C LEU A 33 6.24 4.64 13.23
N THR A 34 5.31 4.35 14.15
CA THR A 34 4.22 5.28 14.51
C THR A 34 4.47 6.09 15.78
N GLY A 35 5.41 5.67 16.63
CA GLY A 35 5.55 6.18 17.99
C GLY A 35 4.52 5.58 18.96
N GLU A 36 4.76 5.77 20.26
CA GLU A 36 4.03 5.12 21.35
C GLU A 36 2.83 5.93 21.86
N ALA A 37 2.95 7.26 21.90
CA ALA A 37 1.87 8.12 22.40
C ALA A 37 0.67 8.04 21.43
N GLY A 38 -0.54 7.92 21.98
CA GLY A 38 -1.78 7.79 21.20
C GLY A 38 -2.05 6.41 20.58
N ALA A 39 -1.05 5.54 20.41
CA ALA A 39 -1.23 4.23 19.77
C ALA A 39 -2.13 3.25 20.58
N ASN A 40 -2.20 3.42 21.91
CA ASN A 40 -3.06 2.65 22.81
C ASN A 40 -4.46 3.29 23.05
N GLN A 41 -4.89 4.23 22.20
CA GLN A 41 -6.25 4.76 22.29
C GLN A 41 -7.28 3.68 21.95
N GLU A 42 -8.47 3.79 22.54
CA GLU A 42 -9.61 2.94 22.16
C GLU A 42 -10.04 3.25 20.73
N THR A 43 -10.46 2.22 19.99
CA THR A 43 -11.03 2.41 18.66
C THR A 43 -12.24 1.52 18.43
N THR A 44 -13.14 2.01 17.59
CA THR A 44 -14.27 1.27 17.02
C THR A 44 -14.00 0.86 15.56
N ARG A 45 -12.87 1.29 14.99
CA ARG A 45 -12.45 0.91 13.64
C ARG A 45 -12.09 -0.58 13.63
N THR A 46 -12.49 -1.26 12.57
CA THR A 46 -12.30 -2.71 12.43
C THR A 46 -11.57 -3.10 11.16
N THR A 47 -11.65 -2.29 10.10
CA THR A 47 -11.00 -2.62 8.83
C THR A 47 -9.53 -2.24 8.85
N LEU A 48 -8.68 -3.11 8.28
CA LEU A 48 -7.23 -2.92 8.20
C LEU A 48 -6.83 -1.53 7.68
N ILE A 49 -7.45 -1.07 6.57
CA ILE A 49 -7.16 0.24 5.97
C ILE A 49 -7.51 1.39 6.93
N SER A 50 -8.67 1.34 7.60
CA SER A 50 -9.06 2.41 8.52
C SER A 50 -8.19 2.46 9.78
N LEU A 51 -7.71 1.30 10.24
CA LEU A 51 -6.76 1.19 11.35
C LEU A 51 -5.39 1.72 10.94
N ARG A 52 -4.92 1.39 9.71
CA ARG A 52 -3.71 1.96 9.11
C ARG A 52 -3.78 3.48 9.07
N ASP A 53 -4.88 4.05 8.56
CA ASP A 53 -5.05 5.51 8.45
C ASP A 53 -4.96 6.17 9.83
N ALA A 54 -5.60 5.59 10.85
CA ALA A 54 -5.53 6.08 12.22
C ALA A 54 -4.12 6.00 12.85
N LEU A 55 -3.35 4.96 12.50
CA LEU A 55 -1.95 4.85 12.93
C LEU A 55 -1.03 5.84 12.23
N VAL A 56 -1.33 6.19 10.96
CA VAL A 56 -0.64 7.28 10.26
C VAL A 56 -0.91 8.62 10.95
N ASP A 57 -2.15 8.89 11.37
CA ASP A 57 -2.47 10.10 12.16
C ASP A 57 -1.69 10.15 13.47
N VAL A 58 -1.63 9.03 14.21
CA VAL A 58 -0.81 8.91 15.42
C VAL A 58 0.66 9.19 15.13
N ALA A 59 1.18 8.74 13.99
CA ALA A 59 2.57 8.97 13.61
C ALA A 59 2.86 10.44 13.29
N VAL A 60 1.90 11.15 12.70
CA VAL A 60 1.99 12.61 12.48
C VAL A 60 2.01 13.34 13.81
N ASP A 61 1.11 13.00 14.73
CA ASP A 61 1.05 13.60 16.07
C ASP A 61 2.35 13.36 16.86
N ASN A 62 2.96 12.18 16.67
CA ASN A 62 4.24 11.82 17.27
C ASN A 62 5.47 12.38 16.53
N GLY A 63 5.28 13.12 15.43
CA GLY A 63 6.37 13.68 14.62
C GLY A 63 7.25 12.65 13.92
N LYS A 64 6.75 11.41 13.75
CA LYS A 64 7.45 10.34 13.01
C LYS A 64 7.40 10.55 11.50
N VAL A 65 6.38 11.23 11.03
CA VAL A 65 6.14 11.56 9.63
C VAL A 65 5.53 12.96 9.54
N GLY A 66 5.81 13.68 8.45
CA GLY A 66 5.20 14.99 8.23
C GLY A 66 3.74 14.88 7.74
N ASP A 67 3.10 16.04 7.59
CA ASP A 67 1.68 16.14 7.23
C ASP A 67 1.42 16.08 5.71
N LEU A 68 2.48 16.03 4.90
CA LEU A 68 2.32 15.93 3.45
C LEU A 68 1.72 14.58 3.05
N THR A 69 0.86 14.60 2.02
CA THR A 69 0.23 13.39 1.49
C THR A 69 1.26 12.32 1.11
N GLU A 70 2.38 12.70 0.49
CA GLU A 70 3.43 11.77 0.09
C GLU A 70 4.13 11.11 1.29
N GLU A 71 4.28 11.83 2.41
CA GLU A 71 4.88 11.32 3.63
C GLU A 71 3.92 10.35 4.32
N ARG A 72 2.64 10.73 4.45
CA ARG A 72 1.56 9.88 4.95
C ARG A 72 1.42 8.60 4.13
N ASP A 73 1.44 8.71 2.80
CA ASP A 73 1.40 7.57 1.87
C ASP A 73 2.63 6.65 2.03
N THR A 74 3.80 7.22 2.29
CA THR A 74 5.04 6.46 2.52
C THR A 74 4.93 5.60 3.78
N LEU A 75 4.48 6.17 4.89
CA LEU A 75 4.25 5.40 6.11
C LEU A 75 3.12 4.38 5.90
N GLY A 76 2.04 4.80 5.25
CA GLY A 76 0.90 3.93 4.98
C GLY A 76 1.29 2.68 4.19
N ALA A 77 2.12 2.83 3.15
CA ALA A 77 2.66 1.70 2.39
C ALA A 77 3.53 0.78 3.25
N ALA A 78 4.36 1.33 4.15
CA ALA A 78 5.18 0.53 5.06
C ALA A 78 4.35 -0.25 6.09
N LEU A 79 3.26 0.32 6.58
CA LEU A 79 2.34 -0.40 7.47
C LEU A 79 1.61 -1.55 6.74
N MET A 80 1.26 -1.35 5.47
CA MET A 80 0.64 -2.41 4.67
C MET A 80 1.63 -3.47 4.17
N ASP A 81 2.94 -3.19 4.22
CA ASP A 81 3.98 -4.17 3.87
C ASP A 81 4.00 -5.37 4.82
N PHE A 82 3.54 -5.20 6.08
CA PHE A 82 3.41 -6.31 7.02
C PHE A 82 2.45 -7.42 6.56
N ILE A 83 1.47 -7.10 5.71
CA ILE A 83 0.58 -8.11 5.10
C ILE A 83 0.98 -8.47 3.67
N THR A 84 2.10 -7.93 3.20
CA THR A 84 2.56 -8.12 1.83
C THR A 84 3.68 -9.17 1.82
N PRO A 85 3.44 -10.39 1.29
CA PRO A 85 4.41 -11.48 1.33
C PRO A 85 5.71 -11.11 0.61
N ALA A 86 6.82 -11.77 0.96
CA ALA A 86 8.07 -11.58 0.25
C ALA A 86 7.90 -11.90 -1.26
N PRO A 87 8.63 -11.25 -2.18
CA PRO A 87 8.47 -11.46 -3.62
C PRO A 87 8.60 -12.93 -4.05
N SER A 88 9.50 -13.70 -3.43
CA SER A 88 9.68 -15.12 -3.72
C SER A 88 8.45 -15.95 -3.34
N VAL A 89 7.89 -15.70 -2.16
CA VAL A 89 6.70 -16.40 -1.65
C VAL A 89 5.49 -16.08 -2.53
N LEU A 90 5.29 -14.80 -2.84
CA LEU A 90 4.21 -14.38 -3.73
C LEU A 90 4.31 -15.06 -5.10
N ASN A 91 5.50 -15.04 -5.71
CA ASN A 91 5.69 -15.61 -7.04
C ASN A 91 5.51 -17.12 -7.04
N GLN A 92 5.99 -17.81 -6.01
CA GLN A 92 5.76 -19.24 -5.86
C GLN A 92 4.26 -19.55 -5.80
N HIS A 93 3.54 -18.91 -4.86
CA HIS A 93 2.10 -19.12 -4.71
C HIS A 93 1.33 -18.81 -6.00
N PHE A 94 1.63 -17.66 -6.62
CA PHE A 94 0.97 -17.27 -7.86
C PHE A 94 1.16 -18.32 -8.95
N TRP A 95 2.39 -18.77 -9.20
CA TRP A 95 2.67 -19.73 -10.27
C TRP A 95 2.16 -21.13 -9.97
N ASP A 96 2.16 -21.55 -8.69
CA ASP A 96 1.58 -22.82 -8.24
C ASP A 96 0.06 -22.83 -8.50
N THR A 97 -0.66 -21.78 -8.10
CA THR A 97 -2.09 -21.62 -8.39
C THR A 97 -2.34 -21.51 -9.89
N TYR A 98 -1.50 -20.76 -10.62
CA TYR A 98 -1.67 -20.52 -12.05
C TYR A 98 -1.60 -21.82 -12.88
N GLN A 99 -0.80 -22.81 -12.47
CA GLN A 99 -0.79 -24.12 -13.13
C GLN A 99 -2.13 -24.86 -13.03
N ILE A 100 -2.94 -24.55 -12.02
CA ILE A 100 -4.25 -25.17 -11.77
C ILE A 100 -5.36 -24.32 -12.39
N SER A 101 -5.40 -23.02 -12.06
CA SER A 101 -6.32 -22.04 -12.64
C SER A 101 -5.63 -20.67 -12.77
N PRO A 102 -5.38 -20.22 -14.02
CA PRO A 102 -4.91 -18.86 -14.28
C PRO A 102 -5.83 -17.78 -13.72
N GLU A 103 -7.14 -17.97 -13.81
CA GLU A 103 -8.14 -17.02 -13.34
C GLU A 103 -8.08 -16.85 -11.82
N GLU A 104 -7.97 -17.96 -11.08
CA GLU A 104 -7.83 -17.95 -9.62
C GLU A 104 -6.56 -17.23 -9.19
N ALA A 105 -5.41 -17.54 -9.81
CA ALA A 105 -4.14 -16.89 -9.49
C ALA A 105 -4.19 -15.37 -9.67
N ILE A 106 -4.80 -14.90 -10.76
CA ILE A 106 -4.99 -13.47 -11.04
C ILE A 106 -5.94 -12.84 -10.01
N GLN A 107 -7.05 -13.52 -9.68
CA GLN A 107 -8.02 -13.04 -8.71
C GLN A 107 -7.41 -12.93 -7.30
N GLU A 108 -6.62 -13.92 -6.86
CA GLU A 108 -5.91 -13.90 -5.59
C GLU A 108 -4.90 -12.75 -5.52
N PHE A 109 -4.08 -12.56 -6.56
CA PHE A 109 -3.12 -11.47 -6.61
C PHE A 109 -3.79 -10.10 -6.62
N TYR A 110 -4.91 -9.96 -7.33
CA TYR A 110 -5.70 -8.74 -7.33
C TYR A 110 -6.30 -8.48 -5.95
N ALA A 111 -6.88 -9.49 -5.30
CA ALA A 111 -7.44 -9.38 -3.95
C ALA A 111 -6.37 -8.98 -2.91
N LEU A 112 -5.17 -9.55 -2.99
CA LEU A 112 -4.03 -9.13 -2.17
C LEU A 112 -3.70 -7.65 -2.41
N SER A 113 -3.62 -7.24 -3.68
CA SER A 113 -3.28 -5.86 -4.07
C SER A 113 -4.33 -4.83 -3.63
N GLN A 114 -5.60 -5.24 -3.52
CA GLN A 114 -6.66 -4.41 -2.94
C GLN A 114 -6.55 -4.35 -1.41
N ARG A 115 -6.34 -5.50 -0.76
CA ARG A 115 -6.26 -5.63 0.69
C ARG A 115 -5.08 -4.87 1.28
N ASN A 116 -3.93 -4.95 0.63
CA ASN A 116 -2.73 -4.21 1.04
C ASN A 116 -2.74 -2.75 0.61
N ASP A 117 -3.83 -2.26 0.03
CA ASP A 117 -4.03 -0.88 -0.41
C ASP A 117 -2.99 -0.38 -1.43
N TYR A 118 -2.32 -1.30 -2.15
CA TYR A 118 -1.53 -0.92 -3.33
C TYR A 118 -2.46 -0.43 -4.45
N ILE A 119 -3.55 -1.18 -4.70
CA ILE A 119 -4.68 -0.73 -5.51
C ILE A 119 -5.64 0.01 -4.58
N LYS A 120 -5.61 1.34 -4.65
CA LYS A 120 -6.39 2.24 -3.78
C LYS A 120 -7.89 2.25 -4.14
N VAL A 121 -8.59 1.13 -3.94
CA VAL A 121 -10.00 0.93 -4.28
C VAL A 121 -10.91 2.02 -3.70
N GLY A 122 -10.67 2.46 -2.47
CA GLY A 122 -11.45 3.52 -1.81
C GLY A 122 -11.27 4.89 -2.47
N ALA A 123 -10.10 5.16 -3.04
CA ALA A 123 -9.86 6.39 -3.79
C ALA A 123 -10.43 6.29 -5.21
N ILE A 124 -10.30 5.13 -5.87
CA ILE A 124 -10.88 4.85 -7.19
C ILE A 124 -12.42 4.94 -7.16
N ALA A 125 -13.05 4.48 -6.08
CA ALA A 125 -14.50 4.56 -5.90
C ALA A 125 -15.06 6.00 -5.91
N LYS A 126 -14.20 7.01 -5.74
CA LYS A 126 -14.57 8.43 -5.81
C LYS A 126 -14.52 8.97 -7.25
N ASN A 127 -13.98 8.22 -8.20
CA ASN A 127 -13.90 8.64 -9.59
C ASN A 127 -15.30 8.79 -10.20
N ILE A 128 -15.43 9.73 -11.13
CA ILE A 128 -16.69 9.96 -11.86
C ILE A 128 -16.58 9.25 -13.20
N ALA A 129 -17.49 8.35 -13.51
CA ALA A 129 -17.54 7.65 -14.80
C ALA A 129 -18.76 8.09 -15.63
N TYR A 130 -18.53 8.30 -16.92
CA TYR A 130 -19.56 8.57 -17.91
C TYR A 130 -19.50 7.48 -18.97
N THR A 131 -20.61 6.77 -19.15
CA THR A 131 -20.73 5.73 -20.16
C THR A 131 -21.62 6.19 -21.30
N SER A 132 -21.23 5.92 -22.54
CA SER A 132 -22.00 6.26 -23.73
C SER A 132 -21.93 5.13 -24.75
N GLN A 133 -23.06 4.80 -25.36
CA GLN A 133 -23.10 3.82 -26.44
C GLN A 133 -22.68 4.47 -27.75
N THR A 134 -21.74 3.85 -28.45
CA THR A 134 -21.27 4.29 -29.76
C THR A 134 -21.47 3.18 -30.80
N ALA A 135 -21.32 3.52 -32.09
CA ALA A 135 -21.35 2.52 -33.16
C ALA A 135 -20.22 1.47 -33.04
N TYR A 136 -19.21 1.70 -32.20
CA TYR A 136 -18.06 0.82 -31.96
C TYR A 136 -18.13 0.10 -30.60
N GLY A 137 -19.26 0.18 -29.90
CA GLY A 137 -19.46 -0.37 -28.56
C GLY A 137 -19.54 0.69 -27.46
N PRO A 138 -19.68 0.25 -26.20
CA PRO A 138 -19.73 1.17 -25.06
C PRO A 138 -18.38 1.84 -24.87
N VAL A 139 -18.40 3.16 -24.74
CA VAL A 139 -17.24 3.97 -24.33
C VAL A 139 -17.46 4.44 -22.91
N GLU A 140 -16.47 4.24 -22.05
CA GLU A 140 -16.40 4.78 -20.70
C GLU A 140 -15.34 5.88 -20.62
N ILE A 141 -15.71 7.02 -20.05
CA ILE A 141 -14.80 8.14 -19.76
C ILE A 141 -14.81 8.38 -18.26
N THR A 142 -13.64 8.38 -17.64
CA THR A 142 -13.51 8.53 -16.18
C THR A 142 -12.73 9.78 -15.81
N ILE A 143 -13.22 10.56 -14.86
CA ILE A 143 -12.47 11.64 -14.18
C ILE A 143 -11.80 11.03 -12.95
N ASN A 144 -10.47 10.99 -12.96
CA ASN A 144 -9.68 10.41 -11.87
C ASN A 144 -9.51 11.42 -10.72
N LEU A 145 -10.37 11.31 -9.71
CA LEU A 145 -10.29 12.11 -8.48
C LEU A 145 -9.35 11.50 -7.44
N SER A 146 -8.88 10.27 -7.65
CA SER A 146 -7.95 9.59 -6.73
C SER A 146 -6.54 10.16 -6.73
N LYS A 147 -6.17 10.96 -7.74
CA LYS A 147 -4.85 11.58 -7.88
C LYS A 147 -4.98 13.10 -7.96
N PRO A 148 -5.11 13.80 -6.82
CA PRO A 148 -5.21 15.25 -6.80
C PRO A 148 -3.90 15.89 -7.31
N GLU A 149 -4.01 17.13 -7.77
CA GLU A 149 -2.84 17.94 -8.14
C GLU A 149 -1.95 18.16 -6.92
N LYS A 150 -0.62 18.18 -7.13
CA LYS A 150 0.34 18.24 -6.01
C LYS A 150 0.22 19.56 -5.25
N ASP A 151 0.27 19.48 -3.92
CA ASP A 151 0.31 20.66 -3.06
C ASP A 151 1.55 21.52 -3.41
N PRO A 152 1.43 22.84 -3.59
CA PRO A 152 2.58 23.76 -3.75
C PRO A 152 3.70 23.55 -2.73
N LYS A 153 3.37 23.19 -1.48
CA LYS A 153 4.34 22.84 -0.42
C LYS A 153 5.10 21.57 -0.78
N ALA A 154 4.40 20.52 -1.24
CA ALA A 154 5.02 19.28 -1.69
C ALA A 154 5.92 19.51 -2.90
N ILE A 155 5.53 20.37 -3.85
CA ILE A 155 6.36 20.77 -4.99
C ILE A 155 7.65 21.47 -4.51
N ALA A 156 7.53 22.43 -3.60
CA ALA A 156 8.68 23.15 -3.07
C ALA A 156 9.64 22.23 -2.29
N ALA A 157 9.10 21.30 -1.49
CA ALA A 157 9.88 20.34 -0.74
C ALA A 157 10.54 19.29 -1.66
N ALA A 158 9.85 18.82 -2.70
CA ALA A 158 10.41 17.93 -3.71
C ALA A 158 11.57 18.57 -4.49
N LYS A 159 11.51 19.88 -4.74
CA LYS A 159 12.61 20.62 -5.40
C LYS A 159 13.85 20.75 -4.52
N LYS A 160 13.69 20.73 -3.20
CA LYS A 160 14.80 20.78 -2.22
C LYS A 160 15.34 19.40 -1.88
N ALA A 161 14.59 18.33 -2.16
CA ALA A 161 15.00 16.97 -1.87
C ALA A 161 16.25 16.60 -2.67
N GLN A 162 17.12 15.80 -2.05
CA GLN A 162 18.32 15.30 -2.71
C GLN A 162 17.93 14.47 -3.95
N SER A 163 18.56 14.79 -5.08
CA SER A 163 18.40 13.97 -6.28
C SER A 163 18.98 12.58 -6.04
N SER A 164 18.20 11.55 -6.33
CA SER A 164 18.67 10.17 -6.35
C SER A 164 18.22 9.54 -7.66
N SER A 165 19.11 8.75 -8.26
CA SER A 165 18.87 8.01 -9.50
C SER A 165 18.24 6.65 -9.27
N TYR A 166 18.00 6.25 -8.02
CA TYR A 166 17.40 4.97 -7.67
C TYR A 166 16.01 5.17 -7.04
N PRO A 167 14.96 4.44 -7.46
CA PRO A 167 14.88 3.56 -8.63
C PRO A 167 15.08 4.34 -9.95
N LEU A 168 15.55 3.65 -11.00
CA LEU A 168 15.85 4.26 -12.30
C LEU A 168 14.60 4.83 -12.99
N CYS A 169 13.46 4.18 -12.82
CA CYS A 169 12.18 4.61 -13.34
C CYS A 169 11.04 4.20 -12.40
N GLN A 170 9.82 4.69 -12.63
CA GLN A 170 8.66 4.37 -11.77
C GLN A 170 8.04 2.99 -12.02
N LEU A 171 8.41 2.33 -13.12
CA LEU A 171 7.92 1.00 -13.51
C LEU A 171 8.99 -0.09 -13.37
N CYS A 172 10.18 0.29 -12.94
CA CYS A 172 11.34 -0.58 -12.85
C CYS A 172 11.20 -1.53 -11.65
N MET A 173 11.76 -2.74 -11.75
CA MET A 173 11.62 -3.79 -10.72
C MET A 173 12.12 -3.36 -9.34
N GLU A 174 13.10 -2.46 -9.31
CA GLU A 174 13.71 -1.85 -8.12
C GLU A 174 12.71 -1.05 -7.26
N ASN A 175 11.51 -0.78 -7.78
CA ASN A 175 10.42 -0.21 -6.99
C ASN A 175 9.78 -1.22 -6.04
N GLU A 176 9.88 -2.52 -6.28
CA GLU A 176 9.30 -3.52 -5.40
C GLU A 176 9.91 -3.42 -3.99
N GLY A 177 9.07 -3.12 -2.99
CA GLY A 177 9.54 -2.88 -1.62
C GLY A 177 10.18 -1.50 -1.40
N TYR A 178 10.18 -0.60 -2.39
CA TYR A 178 10.82 0.70 -2.23
C TYR A 178 10.02 1.61 -1.30
N GLN A 179 10.67 2.12 -0.25
CA GLN A 179 10.04 2.96 0.76
C GLN A 179 9.36 4.20 0.16
N GLY A 180 9.91 4.76 -0.91
CA GLY A 180 9.46 6.03 -1.47
C GLY A 180 10.19 7.22 -0.86
N ARG A 181 9.92 8.39 -1.44
CA ARG A 181 10.39 9.71 -1.00
C ARG A 181 9.46 10.76 -1.59
N ILE A 182 9.59 12.00 -1.14
CA ILE A 182 8.70 13.09 -1.57
C ILE A 182 8.57 13.28 -3.10
N ASN A 183 9.60 12.94 -3.87
CA ASN A 183 9.61 13.04 -5.33
C ASN A 183 9.52 11.68 -6.06
N HIS A 184 9.36 10.56 -5.33
CA HIS A 184 9.25 9.21 -5.91
C HIS A 184 8.28 8.34 -5.10
N PRO A 185 7.25 7.75 -5.72
CA PRO A 185 6.15 7.12 -4.99
C PRO A 185 6.62 5.97 -4.07
N ALA A 186 5.93 5.81 -2.95
CA ALA A 186 6.09 4.66 -2.08
C ALA A 186 5.52 3.40 -2.73
N ARG A 187 6.28 2.32 -2.61
CA ARG A 187 6.05 1.01 -3.22
C ARG A 187 6.46 -0.12 -2.28
N ALA A 188 6.52 0.15 -0.97
CA ALA A 188 6.85 -0.82 0.06
C ALA A 188 5.92 -2.04 -0.01
N ASN A 189 4.61 -1.81 -0.07
CA ASN A 189 3.57 -2.84 -0.26
C ASN A 189 3.34 -3.28 -1.72
N HIS A 190 4.17 -2.84 -2.68
CA HIS A 190 4.03 -3.27 -4.07
C HIS A 190 4.77 -4.60 -4.29
N ARG A 191 4.18 -5.47 -5.11
CA ARG A 191 4.80 -6.72 -5.56
C ARG A 191 4.57 -6.95 -7.05
N ILE A 192 5.50 -7.67 -7.67
CA ILE A 192 5.54 -7.93 -9.10
C ILE A 192 5.57 -9.44 -9.34
N ILE A 193 4.68 -9.93 -10.20
CA ILE A 193 4.75 -11.29 -10.73
C ILE A 193 5.84 -11.33 -11.81
N ARG A 194 6.84 -12.19 -11.62
CA ARG A 194 7.92 -12.42 -12.57
C ARG A 194 7.38 -13.16 -13.77
N LEU A 195 7.51 -12.53 -14.93
CA LEU A 195 7.14 -13.08 -16.21
C LEU A 195 8.40 -13.17 -17.05
N GLN A 196 8.64 -14.32 -17.68
CA GLN A 196 9.70 -14.44 -18.65
C GLN A 196 9.19 -13.91 -19.99
N LEU A 197 9.69 -12.73 -20.39
CA LEU A 197 9.38 -12.12 -21.68
C LEU A 197 10.55 -12.36 -22.64
N GLY A 198 10.53 -13.51 -23.32
CA GLY A 198 11.66 -13.94 -24.15
C GLY A 198 12.89 -14.27 -23.31
N ASP A 199 14.02 -13.61 -23.61
CA ASP A 199 15.30 -13.80 -22.90
C ASP A 199 15.50 -12.79 -21.75
N GLU A 200 14.56 -11.86 -21.53
CA GLU A 200 14.61 -10.89 -20.43
C GLU A 200 13.97 -11.48 -19.17
N LYS A 201 14.66 -11.33 -18.04
CA LYS A 201 14.24 -11.77 -16.70
C LYS A 201 13.92 -10.59 -15.80
#